data_AF-A0A2J7QNQ2-F1
#
_entry.id   AF-A0A2J7QNQ2-F1
#
_cell.length_a   1.000
_cell.length_b   1.000
_cell.length_c   1.000
_cell.angle_alpha   90.00
_cell.angle_beta   90.00
_cell.angle_gamma   90.00
#
_symmetry.space_group_name_H-M   'P 1'
#
loop_
_entity.id
_entity.type
_entity.pdbx_description
1 polymer ?
#
loop_
_entity_poly.entity_id
_entity_poly.type
_entity_poly.pdbx_seq_one_letter_code
_entity_poly.pdbx_strand_id
1 'polypeptide(L)'
;MHTTRRITYLGLHLDRRLTWRTHILAKRKQLDIKFSQMHWLIGRKSELSTENKLLVYKTILKLAGVEEDRWDGGGIAPAGDYTFLYRKGNENHELGTGFFVHKRAVSEVKRIELVSDRISYITLKGRWWDIIVMNFHAPTEDKIDDIKDRFYEEVEHVFDKFPKYPMKILLGDFNAKVRREDIFKPTIGNESLHEISNANGVRVVNFAKSKNLTVKSTMIPQCNIHKFTWTSPDENIHNQIDHILIDRRRHSSILDVRSFRPADCDTDHYLVLSKVRERLAVGKQATHRVHMERINLKKLNEAEGKEQYYVEISNRFAALENLEIEVDVNKTWETIRENIKMSAKESVGYYEPTKHKSMMGAQIIRSKKAGQIAMVTGSKRVKWG
;
A
#
# COMPACT_ATOMS: atom_id res chain seq x y z
N MET A 1 19.24 26.46 39.20
CA MET A 1 18.64 25.13 39.38
C MET A 1 17.74 24.80 38.20
N HIS A 2 18.22 24.01 37.23
CA HIS A 2 17.36 23.27 36.29
C HIS A 2 18.07 21.96 35.97
N THR A 3 17.74 20.92 36.74
CA THR A 3 18.23 19.56 36.54
C THR A 3 17.53 18.94 35.34
N THR A 4 18.17 19.04 34.16
CA THR A 4 17.72 18.35 32.96
C THR A 4 18.01 16.85 33.10
N ARG A 5 16.98 16.03 33.35
CA ARG A 5 17.09 14.57 33.35
C ARG A 5 17.55 14.09 31.97
N ARG A 6 18.83 13.69 31.86
CA ARG A 6 19.40 12.98 30.71
C ARG A 6 18.95 11.51 30.78
N ILE A 7 18.40 10.98 29.69
CA ILE A 7 18.10 9.55 29.54
C ILE A 7 19.26 8.91 28.77
N THR A 8 19.94 7.96 29.41
CA THR A 8 21.05 7.18 28.85
C THR A 8 20.49 5.89 28.25
N TYR A 9 20.83 5.60 26.99
CA TYR A 9 20.65 4.27 26.40
C TYR A 9 21.95 3.90 25.68
N LEU A 10 22.65 2.88 26.18
CA LEU A 10 23.86 2.28 25.57
C LEU A 10 24.97 3.29 25.18
N GLY A 11 25.28 4.25 26.05
CA GLY A 11 26.52 5.05 25.94
C GLY A 11 26.62 6.05 24.77
N LEU A 12 25.53 6.36 24.06
CA LEU A 12 25.51 7.36 22.98
C LEU A 12 24.60 8.54 23.32
N HIS A 13 25.18 9.75 23.34
CA HIS A 13 24.42 10.99 23.48
C HIS A 13 23.76 11.35 22.15
N LEU A 14 22.46 11.09 22.01
CA LEU A 14 21.67 11.53 20.86
C LEU A 14 20.90 12.82 21.19
N ASP A 15 21.01 13.81 20.30
CA ASP A 15 20.25 15.05 20.35
C ASP A 15 18.73 14.77 20.32
N ARG A 16 17.98 15.40 21.23
CA ARG A 16 16.51 15.31 21.33
C ARG A 16 15.78 15.66 20.02
N ARG A 17 16.43 16.39 19.11
CA ARG A 17 15.92 16.72 17.77
C ARG A 17 15.88 15.53 16.79
N LEU A 18 16.51 14.39 17.10
CA LEU A 18 16.56 13.18 16.25
C LEU A 18 15.53 12.10 16.62
N THR A 19 14.46 12.45 17.32
CA THR A 19 13.38 11.50 17.60
C THR A 19 12.46 11.38 16.38
N TRP A 20 12.56 10.26 15.65
CA TRP A 20 11.69 9.86 14.52
C TRP A 20 10.18 10.04 14.75
N ARG A 21 9.73 10.17 16.01
CA ARG A 21 8.36 10.48 16.41
C ARG A 21 7.87 11.83 15.87
N THR A 22 8.69 12.88 15.91
CA THR A 22 8.30 14.20 15.38
C THR A 22 8.21 14.18 13.86
N HIS A 23 9.08 13.42 13.18
CA HIS A 23 9.03 13.22 11.73
C HIS A 23 7.79 12.41 11.30
N ILE A 24 7.43 11.34 12.02
CA ILE A 24 6.22 10.54 11.76
C ILE A 24 4.96 11.40 11.99
N LEU A 25 4.91 12.19 13.07
CA LEU A 25 3.81 13.11 13.33
C LEU A 25 3.70 14.20 12.26
N ALA A 26 4.82 14.78 11.83
CA ALA A 26 4.84 15.78 10.75
C ALA A 26 4.40 15.18 9.41
N LYS A 27 4.82 13.94 9.10
CA LYS A 27 4.37 13.22 7.91
C LYS A 27 2.91 12.80 7.97
N ARG A 28 2.40 12.45 9.14
CA ARG A 28 0.97 12.19 9.38
C ARG A 28 0.17 13.47 9.16
N LYS A 29 0.57 14.57 9.78
CA LYS A 29 -0.05 15.89 9.59
C LYS A 29 -0.01 16.35 8.13
N GLN A 30 1.09 16.11 7.40
CA GLN A 30 1.17 16.38 5.95
C GLN A 30 0.22 15.52 5.12
N LEU A 31 0.04 14.24 5.47
CA LEU A 31 -0.90 13.34 4.78
C LEU A 31 -2.34 13.72 5.09
N ASP A 32 -2.65 14.07 6.34
CA ASP A 32 -3.98 14.50 6.77
C ASP A 32 -4.34 15.84 6.11
N ILE A 33 -3.41 16.79 6.03
CA ILE A 33 -3.58 18.04 5.27
C ILE A 33 -3.82 17.75 3.80
N LYS A 34 -3.03 16.87 3.17
CA LYS A 34 -3.24 16.48 1.77
C LYS A 34 -4.59 15.80 1.55
N PHE A 35 -5.04 14.98 2.49
CA PHE A 35 -6.33 14.30 2.41
C PHE A 35 -7.49 15.29 2.56
N SER A 36 -7.40 16.23 3.50
CA SER A 36 -8.35 17.34 3.65
C SER A 36 -8.36 18.25 2.41
N GLN A 37 -7.20 18.52 1.83
CA GLN A 37 -7.06 19.27 0.57
C GLN A 37 -7.61 18.51 -0.65
N MET A 38 -7.76 17.20 -0.58
CA MET A 38 -8.33 16.38 -1.64
C MET A 38 -9.78 15.98 -1.36
N HIS A 39 -10.32 16.25 -0.16
CA HIS A 39 -11.66 15.84 0.23
C HIS A 39 -12.76 16.40 -0.69
N TRP A 40 -12.55 17.57 -1.30
CA TRP A 40 -13.48 18.12 -2.29
C TRP A 40 -13.45 17.38 -3.65
N LEU A 41 -12.35 16.66 -3.96
CA LEU A 41 -12.18 15.83 -5.17
C LEU A 41 -12.68 14.39 -4.99
N ILE A 42 -12.63 13.85 -3.76
CA ILE A 42 -12.96 12.44 -3.50
C ILE A 42 -14.14 12.26 -2.52
N GLY A 43 -14.68 13.34 -1.99
CA GLY A 43 -15.80 13.33 -1.07
C GLY A 43 -17.14 13.11 -1.78
N ARG A 44 -18.19 12.86 -1.00
CA ARG A 44 -19.54 12.56 -1.50
C ARG A 44 -20.17 13.68 -2.33
N LYS A 45 -19.78 14.93 -2.06
CA LYS A 45 -20.21 16.12 -2.82
C LYS A 45 -19.34 16.41 -4.04
N SER A 46 -18.37 15.56 -4.34
CA SER A 46 -17.49 15.76 -5.48
C SER A 46 -18.19 15.34 -6.77
N GLU A 47 -18.15 16.21 -7.76
CA GLU A 47 -18.67 15.98 -9.12
C GLU A 47 -17.80 15.05 -9.96
N LEU A 48 -16.65 14.61 -9.43
CA LEU A 48 -15.79 13.64 -10.09
C LEU A 48 -16.52 12.31 -10.32
N SER A 49 -16.40 11.79 -11.54
CA SER A 49 -16.96 10.49 -11.90
C SER A 49 -16.40 9.38 -11.00
N THR A 50 -17.20 8.35 -10.76
CA THR A 50 -16.83 7.18 -9.94
C THR A 50 -15.54 6.55 -10.43
N GLU A 51 -15.32 6.52 -11.74
CA GLU A 51 -14.10 6.01 -12.38
C GLU A 51 -12.84 6.83 -12.03
N ASN A 52 -12.96 8.17 -11.97
CA ASN A 52 -11.84 9.04 -11.60
C ASN A 52 -11.58 9.04 -10.08
N LYS A 53 -12.63 8.93 -9.26
CA LYS A 53 -12.50 8.70 -7.81
C LYS A 53 -11.76 7.37 -7.58
N LEU A 54 -12.17 6.33 -8.28
CA LEU A 54 -11.52 5.02 -8.28
C LEU A 54 -10.06 5.11 -8.73
N LEU A 55 -9.72 5.90 -9.75
CA LEU A 55 -8.34 6.12 -10.20
C LEU A 55 -7.45 6.79 -9.13
N VAL A 56 -7.99 7.78 -8.40
CA VAL A 56 -7.30 8.42 -7.27
C VAL A 56 -7.07 7.42 -6.13
N TYR A 57 -8.05 6.55 -5.85
CA TYR A 57 -7.89 5.46 -4.87
C TYR A 57 -6.88 4.40 -5.30
N LYS A 58 -6.93 4.02 -6.58
CA LYS A 58 -6.01 3.09 -7.26
C LYS A 58 -4.55 3.58 -7.20
N THR A 59 -4.33 4.90 -7.13
CA THR A 59 -2.98 5.47 -7.00
C THR A 59 -2.40 5.32 -5.57
N ILE A 60 -3.26 5.12 -4.57
CA ILE A 60 -2.91 5.07 -3.14
C ILE A 60 -2.73 3.62 -2.65
N LEU A 61 -3.51 2.68 -3.19
CA LEU A 61 -3.51 1.27 -2.78
C LEU A 61 -2.53 0.44 -3.61
N LYS A 62 -1.64 -0.33 -2.96
CA LYS A 62 -0.63 -1.14 -3.67
C LYS A 62 -0.99 -2.62 -3.80
N LEU A 63 -1.80 -3.11 -2.88
CA LEU A 63 -2.32 -4.48 -2.82
C LEU A 63 -3.67 -4.41 -2.10
N ALA A 64 -4.67 -5.11 -2.62
CA ALA A 64 -5.94 -5.36 -1.94
C ALA A 64 -6.29 -6.85 -2.05
N GLY A 65 -6.71 -7.47 -0.94
CA GLY A 65 -7.39 -8.76 -0.96
C GLY A 65 -8.88 -8.51 -1.22
N VAL A 66 -9.54 -9.45 -1.88
CA VAL A 66 -10.99 -9.44 -2.07
C VAL A 66 -11.54 -10.83 -1.76
N GLU A 67 -12.73 -10.83 -1.17
CA GLU A 67 -13.50 -11.99 -0.76
C GLU A 67 -14.87 -11.94 -1.46
N GLU A 68 -15.52 -13.10 -1.63
CA GLU A 68 -16.83 -13.25 -2.31
C GLU A 68 -16.83 -12.86 -3.80
N ASP A 69 -15.70 -13.06 -4.49
CA ASP A 69 -15.64 -12.89 -5.94
C ASP A 69 -16.46 -13.98 -6.63
N ARG A 70 -17.74 -13.72 -6.92
CA ARG A 70 -18.70 -14.64 -7.59
C ARG A 70 -18.42 -14.84 -9.09
N TRP A 71 -17.16 -14.84 -9.49
CA TRP A 71 -16.73 -14.84 -10.90
C TRP A 71 -16.51 -16.26 -11.44
N ASP A 72 -16.85 -16.44 -12.71
CA ASP A 72 -16.73 -17.71 -13.42
C ASP A 72 -15.31 -17.93 -13.94
N GLY A 73 -14.76 -19.11 -13.61
CA GLY A 73 -13.39 -19.48 -13.99
C GLY A 73 -12.34 -18.94 -13.01
N GLY A 74 -11.22 -19.64 -12.91
CA GLY A 74 -10.03 -19.12 -12.22
C GLY A 74 -9.09 -18.49 -13.24
N GLY A 75 -8.51 -17.33 -12.94
CA GLY A 75 -7.72 -16.62 -13.93
C GLY A 75 -6.98 -15.40 -13.43
N ILE A 76 -6.23 -14.84 -14.38
CA ILE A 76 -5.52 -13.57 -14.24
C ILE A 76 -6.19 -12.60 -15.20
N ALA A 77 -6.79 -11.52 -14.69
CA ALA A 77 -7.45 -10.51 -15.50
C ALA A 77 -6.80 -9.13 -15.29
N PRO A 78 -6.57 -8.35 -16.37
CA PRO A 78 -6.21 -6.95 -16.22
C PRO A 78 -7.42 -6.15 -15.68
N ALA A 79 -7.18 -5.30 -14.70
CA ALA A 79 -8.17 -4.43 -14.06
C ALA A 79 -7.66 -2.98 -14.02
N GLY A 80 -7.37 -2.43 -15.22
CA GLY A 80 -6.71 -1.13 -15.38
C GLY A 80 -5.26 -1.18 -14.88
N ASP A 81 -4.94 -0.38 -13.87
CA ASP A 81 -3.60 -0.35 -13.25
C ASP A 81 -3.31 -1.55 -12.31
N TYR A 82 -4.25 -2.49 -12.21
CA TYR A 82 -4.15 -3.67 -11.37
C TYR A 82 -4.19 -4.94 -12.22
N THR A 83 -3.58 -5.97 -11.67
CA THR A 83 -3.79 -7.35 -12.08
C THR A 83 -4.66 -8.00 -11.02
N PHE A 84 -5.85 -8.43 -11.42
CA PHE A 84 -6.76 -9.18 -10.59
C PHE A 84 -6.50 -10.67 -10.75
N LEU A 85 -6.39 -11.36 -9.63
CA LEU A 85 -6.03 -12.76 -9.53
C LEU A 85 -7.10 -13.43 -8.70
N TYR A 86 -7.88 -14.30 -9.31
CA TYR A 86 -9.07 -14.87 -8.70
C TYR A 86 -9.22 -16.35 -9.07
N ARG A 87 -9.89 -17.09 -8.19
CA ARG A 87 -10.31 -18.48 -8.43
C ARG A 87 -11.81 -18.50 -8.62
N LYS A 88 -12.30 -19.43 -9.44
CA LYS A 88 -13.71 -19.80 -9.43
C LYS A 88 -14.11 -20.20 -8.01
N GLY A 89 -15.27 -19.73 -7.56
CA GLY A 89 -15.91 -20.19 -6.34
C GLY A 89 -16.33 -21.66 -6.36
N ASN A 90 -17.06 -22.05 -5.31
CA ASN A 90 -17.74 -23.34 -5.26
C ASN A 90 -18.73 -23.50 -6.43
N GLU A 91 -19.31 -24.69 -6.60
CA GLU A 91 -20.23 -25.00 -7.72
C GLU A 91 -21.46 -24.07 -7.79
N ASN A 92 -21.78 -23.39 -6.69
CA ASN A 92 -22.88 -22.43 -6.57
C ASN A 92 -22.44 -20.95 -6.76
N HIS A 93 -21.16 -20.69 -7.02
CA HIS A 93 -20.59 -19.34 -7.21
C HIS A 93 -20.73 -18.42 -5.97
N GLU A 94 -20.81 -19.00 -4.78
CA GLU A 94 -21.07 -18.29 -3.51
C GLU A 94 -19.79 -17.86 -2.78
N LEU A 95 -18.65 -18.45 -3.14
CA LEU A 95 -17.37 -18.26 -2.45
C LEU A 95 -16.29 -17.81 -3.43
N GLY A 96 -15.21 -17.20 -2.94
CA GLY A 96 -14.09 -16.77 -3.77
C GLY A 96 -13.13 -15.91 -2.95
N THR A 97 -11.83 -16.13 -3.14
CA THR A 97 -10.81 -15.20 -2.62
C THR A 97 -9.82 -14.85 -3.72
N GLY A 98 -9.38 -13.60 -3.71
CA GLY A 98 -8.50 -13.06 -4.73
C GLY A 98 -7.64 -11.91 -4.25
N PHE A 99 -6.75 -11.46 -5.14
CA PHE A 99 -5.90 -10.31 -4.92
C PHE A 99 -5.94 -9.37 -6.12
N PHE A 100 -6.14 -8.08 -5.84
CA PHE A 100 -5.79 -7.00 -6.75
C PHE A 100 -4.37 -6.52 -6.46
N VAL A 101 -3.48 -6.74 -7.41
CA VAL A 101 -2.07 -6.33 -7.32
C VAL A 101 -1.83 -5.15 -8.25
N HIS A 102 -1.40 -4.01 -7.71
CA HIS A 102 -1.09 -2.84 -8.53
C HIS A 102 0.13 -3.12 -9.44
N LYS A 103 0.14 -2.65 -10.69
CA LYS A 103 1.21 -2.88 -11.69
C LYS A 103 2.65 -2.66 -11.19
N ARG A 104 2.82 -1.69 -10.28
CA ARG A 104 4.10 -1.36 -9.61
C ARG A 104 4.59 -2.39 -8.58
N ALA A 105 3.74 -3.33 -8.19
CA ALA A 105 4.04 -4.39 -7.22
C ALA A 105 4.01 -5.79 -7.87
N VAL A 106 3.46 -5.90 -9.09
CA VAL A 106 3.38 -7.17 -9.84
C VAL A 106 4.76 -7.79 -10.02
N SER A 107 5.79 -6.99 -10.32
CA SER A 107 7.18 -7.46 -10.46
C SER A 107 7.80 -8.03 -9.19
N GLU A 108 7.20 -7.76 -8.04
CA GLU A 108 7.66 -8.21 -6.73
C GLU A 108 6.86 -9.40 -6.22
N VAL A 109 5.83 -9.83 -6.94
CA VAL A 109 5.10 -11.06 -6.64
C VAL A 109 6.01 -12.25 -6.97
N LYS A 110 6.29 -13.07 -5.96
CA LYS A 110 7.03 -14.32 -6.13
C LYS A 110 6.11 -15.49 -6.42
N ARG A 111 4.98 -15.53 -5.72
CA ARG A 111 4.03 -16.65 -5.75
C ARG A 111 2.66 -16.15 -5.33
N ILE A 112 1.64 -16.67 -5.95
CA ILE A 112 0.25 -16.57 -5.52
C ILE A 112 -0.28 -18.00 -5.50
N GLU A 113 -1.02 -18.37 -4.46
CA GLU A 113 -1.79 -19.61 -4.48
C GLU A 113 -3.20 -19.39 -3.98
N LEU A 114 -4.12 -20.06 -4.64
CA LEU A 114 -5.54 -20.08 -4.34
C LEU A 114 -5.82 -21.47 -3.78
N VAL A 115 -5.64 -21.62 -2.47
CA VAL A 115 -5.60 -22.93 -1.78
C VAL A 115 -6.98 -23.58 -1.83
N SER A 116 -7.99 -22.83 -1.40
CA SER A 116 -9.40 -23.21 -1.43
C SER A 116 -10.26 -22.00 -1.73
N ASP A 117 -11.58 -22.19 -1.85
CA ASP A 117 -12.53 -21.10 -2.13
C ASP A 117 -12.55 -20.04 -1.03
N ARG A 118 -11.98 -20.35 0.14
CA ARG A 118 -11.91 -19.49 1.33
C ARG A 118 -10.50 -19.05 1.70
N ILE A 119 -9.47 -19.60 1.07
CA ILE A 119 -8.07 -19.35 1.45
C ILE A 119 -7.22 -19.09 0.21
N SER A 120 -6.60 -17.92 0.18
CA SER A 120 -5.54 -17.61 -0.79
C SER A 120 -4.37 -16.93 -0.11
N TYR A 121 -3.21 -16.94 -0.75
CA TYR A 121 -2.09 -16.14 -0.29
C TYR A 121 -1.24 -15.63 -1.44
N ILE A 122 -0.53 -14.55 -1.17
CA ILE A 122 0.46 -13.95 -2.06
C ILE A 122 1.78 -13.75 -1.30
N THR A 123 2.87 -14.15 -1.92
CA THR A 123 4.23 -13.90 -1.43
C THR A 123 4.85 -12.78 -2.23
N LEU A 124 5.18 -11.68 -1.56
CA LEU A 124 5.86 -10.52 -2.11
C LEU A 124 7.32 -10.51 -1.69
N LYS A 125 8.20 -10.17 -2.62
CA LYS A 125 9.61 -9.91 -2.36
C LYS A 125 9.75 -8.56 -1.66
N GLY A 126 9.99 -8.57 -0.35
CA GLY A 126 10.39 -7.37 0.38
C GLY A 126 11.89 -7.10 0.24
N ARG A 127 12.29 -5.86 0.54
CA ARG A 127 13.69 -5.42 0.47
C ARG A 127 14.61 -6.19 1.41
N TRP A 128 14.08 -6.60 2.55
CA TRP A 128 14.86 -7.22 3.62
C TRP A 128 14.43 -8.67 3.89
N TRP A 129 13.15 -8.96 3.75
CA TRP A 129 12.54 -10.27 3.92
C TRP A 129 11.30 -10.36 3.04
N ASP A 130 10.84 -11.57 2.76
CA ASP A 130 9.58 -11.77 2.06
C ASP A 130 8.40 -11.40 2.95
N ILE A 131 7.33 -10.94 2.31
CA ILE A 131 6.07 -10.58 2.94
C ILE A 131 5.02 -11.53 2.37
N ILE A 132 4.42 -12.34 3.23
CA ILE A 132 3.34 -13.24 2.87
C ILE A 132 2.05 -12.61 3.37
N VAL A 133 1.11 -12.38 2.46
CA VAL A 133 -0.23 -11.91 2.77
C VAL A 133 -1.18 -13.06 2.49
N MET A 134 -1.89 -13.52 3.51
CA MET A 134 -2.89 -14.58 3.42
C MET A 134 -4.26 -13.95 3.55
N ASN A 135 -5.15 -14.27 2.63
CA ASN A 135 -6.53 -13.86 2.63
C ASN A 135 -7.45 -15.01 3.04
N PHE A 136 -8.42 -14.72 3.91
CA PHE A 136 -9.32 -15.69 4.48
C PHE A 136 -10.76 -15.19 4.42
N HIS A 137 -11.68 -16.10 4.07
CA HIS A 137 -13.11 -15.90 4.25
C HIS A 137 -13.65 -17.04 5.13
N ALA A 138 -13.77 -16.79 6.43
CA ALA A 138 -14.16 -17.79 7.41
C ALA A 138 -15.66 -18.13 7.32
N PRO A 139 -16.06 -19.37 7.68
CA PRO A 139 -17.46 -19.72 7.81
C PRO A 139 -18.21 -18.82 8.79
N THR A 140 -19.46 -18.52 8.48
CA THR A 140 -20.35 -17.71 9.31
C THR A 140 -20.64 -18.37 10.66
N GLU A 141 -21.09 -17.58 11.65
CA GLU A 141 -21.30 -18.02 13.03
C GLU A 141 -22.38 -19.12 13.15
N ASP A 142 -23.34 -19.21 12.23
CA ASP A 142 -24.40 -20.23 12.17
C ASP A 142 -23.93 -21.60 11.69
N LYS A 143 -22.74 -21.70 11.09
CA LYS A 143 -22.22 -23.00 10.63
C LYS A 143 -21.87 -23.90 11.80
N ILE A 144 -22.08 -25.20 11.61
CA ILE A 144 -21.71 -26.23 12.59
C ILE A 144 -20.20 -26.21 12.85
N ASP A 145 -19.81 -26.62 14.06
CA ASP A 145 -18.42 -26.55 14.52
C ASP A 145 -17.47 -27.36 13.64
N ASP A 146 -17.88 -28.53 13.13
CA ASP A 146 -17.08 -29.35 12.20
C ASP A 146 -16.65 -28.61 10.91
N ILE A 147 -17.46 -27.66 10.42
CA ILE A 147 -17.09 -26.85 9.25
C ILE A 147 -16.06 -25.79 9.65
N LYS A 148 -16.25 -25.16 10.81
CA LYS A 148 -15.35 -24.14 11.33
C LYS A 148 -13.99 -24.74 11.68
N ASP A 149 -13.98 -25.90 12.33
CA ASP A 149 -12.76 -26.54 12.81
C ASP A 149 -11.92 -27.03 11.62
N ARG A 150 -12.53 -27.66 10.59
CA ARG A 150 -11.85 -27.99 9.33
C ARG A 150 -11.26 -26.77 8.63
N PHE A 151 -11.96 -25.64 8.65
CA PHE A 151 -11.44 -24.39 8.11
C PHE A 151 -10.18 -23.95 8.87
N TYR A 152 -10.19 -23.94 10.21
CA TYR A 152 -9.02 -23.56 11.00
C TYR A 152 -7.85 -24.56 10.87
N GLU A 153 -8.11 -25.85 10.70
CA GLU A 153 -7.08 -26.85 10.36
C GLU A 153 -6.38 -26.50 9.03
N GLU A 154 -7.15 -26.11 8.01
CA GLU A 154 -6.59 -25.68 6.72
C GLU A 154 -5.80 -24.36 6.86
N VAL A 155 -6.31 -23.39 7.63
CA VAL A 155 -5.61 -22.15 7.95
C VAL A 155 -4.27 -22.43 8.64
N GLU A 156 -4.25 -23.32 9.64
CA GLU A 156 -3.02 -23.72 10.32
C GLU A 156 -2.03 -24.39 9.37
N HIS A 157 -2.51 -25.31 8.53
CA HIS A 157 -1.68 -25.97 7.53
C HIS A 157 -1.06 -24.96 6.56
N VAL A 158 -1.83 -24.00 6.06
CA VAL A 158 -1.32 -22.93 5.17
C VAL A 158 -0.32 -22.03 5.89
N PHE A 159 -0.58 -21.66 7.14
CA PHE A 159 0.32 -20.81 7.92
C PHE A 159 1.68 -21.49 8.19
N ASP A 160 1.66 -22.79 8.47
CA ASP A 160 2.83 -23.59 8.83
C ASP A 160 3.70 -23.99 7.64
N LYS A 161 3.17 -23.94 6.39
CA LYS A 161 3.98 -24.09 5.16
C LYS A 161 5.13 -23.11 5.08
N PHE A 162 5.00 -21.94 5.73
CA PHE A 162 5.98 -20.88 5.63
C PHE A 162 6.94 -20.85 6.80
N PRO A 163 8.25 -20.62 6.55
CA PRO A 163 9.24 -20.49 7.61
C PRO A 163 8.95 -19.29 8.52
N LYS A 164 9.61 -19.24 9.68
CA LYS A 164 9.44 -18.17 10.68
C LYS A 164 10.04 -16.81 10.28
N TYR A 165 10.85 -16.76 9.21
CA TYR A 165 11.63 -15.57 8.84
C TYR A 165 10.84 -14.49 8.06
N PRO A 166 10.08 -14.85 7.00
CA PRO A 166 9.19 -13.92 6.31
C PRO A 166 8.20 -13.25 7.27
N MET A 167 7.75 -12.05 6.92
CA MET A 167 6.63 -11.41 7.61
C MET A 167 5.33 -12.04 7.13
N LYS A 168 4.49 -12.53 8.04
CA LYS A 168 3.16 -13.05 7.74
C LYS A 168 2.10 -12.04 8.17
N ILE A 169 1.24 -11.65 7.23
CA ILE A 169 0.06 -10.82 7.44
C ILE A 169 -1.14 -11.68 7.02
N LEU A 170 -2.12 -11.78 7.91
CA LEU A 170 -3.37 -12.46 7.64
C LEU A 170 -4.45 -11.39 7.60
N LEU A 171 -5.30 -11.40 6.58
CA LEU A 171 -6.39 -10.47 6.41
C LEU A 171 -7.62 -11.18 5.84
N GLY A 172 -8.75 -10.50 5.88
CA GLY A 172 -10.01 -10.94 5.28
C GLY A 172 -11.16 -10.95 6.28
N ASP A 173 -12.28 -11.52 5.85
CA ASP A 173 -13.48 -11.69 6.66
C ASP A 173 -13.36 -12.94 7.53
N PHE A 174 -13.25 -12.73 8.84
CA PHE A 174 -13.18 -13.84 9.79
C PHE A 174 -14.55 -14.21 10.36
N ASN A 175 -15.63 -13.52 9.98
CA ASN A 175 -16.96 -13.66 10.58
C ASN A 175 -16.91 -13.65 12.11
N ALA A 176 -15.98 -12.87 12.66
CA ALA A 176 -15.54 -12.95 14.05
C ALA A 176 -15.71 -11.59 14.72
N LYS A 177 -16.50 -11.55 15.79
CA LYS A 177 -16.52 -10.42 16.71
C LYS A 177 -15.46 -10.70 17.76
N VAL A 178 -14.38 -9.92 17.80
CA VAL A 178 -13.30 -10.08 18.80
C VAL A 178 -13.45 -9.00 19.88
N ARG A 179 -13.63 -9.37 21.15
CA ARG A 179 -13.74 -8.47 22.35
C ARG A 179 -12.41 -7.78 22.70
N ARG A 180 -12.41 -7.19 23.90
CA ARG A 180 -11.29 -6.64 24.66
C ARG A 180 -10.99 -7.46 25.95
N GLU A 181 -11.28 -8.77 26.03
CA GLU A 181 -11.10 -9.53 27.29
C GLU A 181 -9.63 -9.55 27.74
N ASP A 182 -9.43 -9.41 29.05
CA ASP A 182 -8.09 -9.43 29.63
C ASP A 182 -7.39 -10.79 29.48
N ILE A 183 -8.15 -11.89 29.46
CA ILE A 183 -7.61 -13.26 29.31
C ILE A 183 -6.88 -13.49 27.99
N PHE A 184 -7.20 -12.70 26.96
CA PHE A 184 -6.62 -12.82 25.63
C PHE A 184 -5.54 -11.77 25.36
N LYS A 185 -5.23 -10.91 26.33
CA LYS A 185 -4.07 -10.04 26.24
C LYS A 185 -2.79 -10.87 26.39
N PRO A 186 -1.73 -10.59 25.62
CA PRO A 186 -1.55 -9.42 24.75
C PRO A 186 -1.82 -9.67 23.25
N THR A 187 -2.62 -10.69 22.90
CA THR A 187 -2.94 -11.06 21.51
C THR A 187 -3.90 -10.06 20.87
N ILE A 188 -4.88 -9.58 21.65
CA ILE A 188 -5.88 -8.56 21.27
C ILE A 188 -5.66 -7.25 22.01
N GLY A 189 -6.23 -6.17 21.47
CA GLY A 189 -6.15 -4.82 22.05
C GLY A 189 -7.47 -4.32 22.62
N ASN A 190 -7.44 -3.11 23.16
CA ASN A 190 -8.59 -2.45 23.79
C ASN A 190 -9.45 -1.65 22.81
N GLU A 191 -9.20 -1.75 21.51
CA GLU A 191 -9.78 -0.86 20.50
C GLU A 191 -10.81 -1.56 19.61
N SER A 192 -11.23 -2.77 19.95
CA SER A 192 -12.34 -3.44 19.24
C SER A 192 -13.64 -2.64 19.33
N LEU A 193 -14.49 -2.72 18.29
CA LEU A 193 -15.86 -2.21 18.34
C LEU A 193 -16.70 -2.96 19.36
N HIS A 194 -16.46 -4.27 19.48
CA HIS A 194 -17.35 -5.15 20.19
C HIS A 194 -17.07 -5.12 21.67
N GLU A 195 -18.19 -5.14 22.38
CA GLU A 195 -18.19 -5.62 23.71
C GLU A 195 -17.87 -7.11 23.69
N ILE A 196 -18.77 -8.11 23.38
CA ILE A 196 -18.68 -9.63 23.40
C ILE A 196 -18.01 -10.28 22.17
N SER A 197 -17.17 -11.31 22.42
CA SER A 197 -16.58 -12.19 21.44
C SER A 197 -17.60 -13.26 21.16
N ASN A 198 -17.92 -13.46 19.89
CA ASN A 198 -18.68 -14.64 19.50
C ASN A 198 -17.75 -15.88 19.47
N ALA A 199 -18.30 -17.05 19.15
CA ALA A 199 -17.51 -18.28 19.13
C ALA A 199 -16.41 -18.23 18.05
N ASN A 200 -16.69 -17.63 16.88
CA ASN A 200 -15.66 -17.36 15.87
C ASN A 200 -14.56 -16.43 16.40
N GLY A 201 -14.92 -15.39 17.17
CA GLY A 201 -13.97 -14.49 17.84
C GLY A 201 -12.99 -15.24 18.74
N VAL A 202 -13.50 -16.15 19.57
CA VAL A 202 -12.66 -16.98 20.44
C VAL A 202 -11.72 -17.87 19.62
N ARG A 203 -12.21 -18.46 18.50
CA ARG A 203 -11.37 -19.27 17.60
C ARG A 203 -10.23 -18.47 16.97
N VAL A 204 -10.52 -17.29 16.40
CA VAL A 204 -9.49 -16.38 15.83
C VAL A 204 -8.43 -16.06 16.87
N VAL A 205 -8.83 -15.75 18.09
CA VAL A 205 -7.92 -15.34 19.15
C VAL A 205 -7.07 -16.51 19.65
N ASN A 206 -7.65 -17.70 19.79
CA ASN A 206 -6.92 -18.90 20.16
C ASN A 206 -5.89 -19.29 19.09
N PHE A 207 -6.28 -19.27 17.81
CA PHE A 207 -5.37 -19.46 16.69
C PHE A 207 -4.26 -18.39 16.69
N ALA A 208 -4.61 -17.12 16.86
CA ALA A 208 -3.63 -16.04 16.91
C ALA A 208 -2.64 -16.23 18.07
N LYS A 209 -3.12 -16.68 19.24
CA LYS A 209 -2.29 -16.97 20.40
C LYS A 209 -1.36 -18.16 20.13
N SER A 210 -1.85 -19.25 19.54
CA SER A 210 -1.05 -20.45 19.24
C SER A 210 0.06 -20.17 18.22
N LYS A 211 -0.21 -19.33 17.22
CA LYS A 211 0.76 -18.94 16.18
C LYS A 211 1.56 -17.67 16.49
N ASN A 212 1.45 -17.13 17.71
CA ASN A 212 2.14 -15.90 18.16
C ASN A 212 1.88 -14.68 17.24
N LEU A 213 0.62 -14.50 16.85
CA LEU A 213 0.11 -13.38 16.09
C LEU A 213 -0.50 -12.31 17.02
N THR A 214 -0.69 -11.11 16.48
CA THR A 214 -1.43 -10.02 17.09
C THR A 214 -2.61 -9.66 16.20
N VAL A 215 -3.81 -9.58 16.77
CA VAL A 215 -5.02 -9.08 16.08
C VAL A 215 -4.94 -7.56 16.00
N LYS A 216 -4.26 -7.05 14.97
CA LYS A 216 -3.86 -5.64 14.88
C LYS A 216 -5.03 -4.68 14.70
N SER A 217 -6.10 -5.12 14.07
CA SER A 217 -7.36 -4.36 13.93
C SER A 217 -7.99 -3.94 15.27
N THR A 218 -7.68 -4.64 16.37
CA THR A 218 -8.18 -4.32 17.72
C THR A 218 -7.20 -3.51 18.58
N MET A 219 -6.02 -3.17 18.04
CA MET A 219 -4.91 -2.56 18.80
C MET A 219 -4.77 -1.04 18.61
N ILE A 220 -5.38 -0.49 17.55
CA ILE A 220 -5.12 0.88 17.11
C ILE A 220 -6.30 1.78 17.50
N PRO A 221 -6.07 2.85 18.29
CA PRO A 221 -7.14 3.76 18.68
C PRO A 221 -7.69 4.55 17.50
N GLN A 222 -9.01 4.53 17.35
CA GLN A 222 -9.73 5.25 16.31
C GLN A 222 -11.21 5.43 16.66
N CYS A 223 -11.91 6.32 15.96
CA CYS A 223 -13.35 6.48 16.10
C CYS A 223 -14.09 5.22 15.63
N ASN A 224 -15.25 4.90 16.22
CA ASN A 224 -16.04 3.71 15.86
C ASN A 224 -16.40 3.64 14.37
N ILE A 225 -16.58 4.81 13.73
CA ILE A 225 -16.82 4.90 12.29
C ILE A 225 -15.67 4.36 11.41
N HIS A 226 -14.49 4.12 12.00
CA HIS A 226 -13.35 3.52 11.31
C HIS A 226 -13.09 2.07 11.75
N LYS A 227 -13.90 1.55 12.68
CA LYS A 227 -13.76 0.20 13.24
C LYS A 227 -14.69 -0.82 12.59
N PHE A 228 -15.96 -0.48 12.38
CA PHE A 228 -16.90 -1.43 11.79
C PHE A 228 -16.65 -1.62 10.31
N THR A 229 -16.72 -2.86 9.88
CA THR A 229 -16.35 -3.32 8.54
C THR A 229 -17.56 -3.90 7.81
N TRP A 230 -18.69 -4.06 8.50
CA TRP A 230 -19.95 -4.53 7.94
C TRP A 230 -21.12 -3.75 8.54
N THR A 231 -22.14 -3.51 7.72
CA THR A 231 -23.43 -2.90 8.09
C THR A 231 -24.56 -3.80 7.64
N SER A 232 -25.57 -4.03 8.48
CA SER A 232 -26.74 -4.80 8.10
C SER A 232 -27.55 -4.14 6.98
N PRO A 233 -28.32 -4.90 6.19
CA PRO A 233 -29.14 -4.35 5.10
C PRO A 233 -30.15 -3.27 5.55
N ASP A 234 -30.58 -3.31 6.81
CA ASP A 234 -31.46 -2.32 7.42
C ASP A 234 -30.71 -1.13 8.06
N GLU A 235 -29.39 -1.06 7.88
CA GLU A 235 -28.45 -0.03 8.37
C GLU A 235 -28.37 0.14 9.90
N ASN A 236 -29.02 -0.73 10.67
CA ASN A 236 -29.12 -0.58 12.13
C ASN A 236 -27.95 -1.22 12.88
N ILE A 237 -27.38 -2.29 12.34
CA ILE A 237 -26.36 -3.10 13.01
C ILE A 237 -25.02 -2.92 12.32
N HIS A 238 -24.01 -2.61 13.13
CA HIS A 238 -22.65 -2.39 12.65
C HIS A 238 -21.70 -3.38 13.32
N ASN A 239 -20.96 -4.14 12.53
CA ASN A 239 -20.03 -5.13 13.05
C ASN A 239 -18.61 -4.91 12.52
N GLN A 240 -17.62 -5.18 13.39
CA GLN A 240 -16.23 -5.40 12.99
C GLN A 240 -16.02 -6.92 12.88
N ILE A 241 -15.97 -7.46 11.66
CA ILE A 241 -15.79 -8.90 11.38
C ILE A 241 -14.59 -9.19 10.47
N ASP A 242 -14.16 -8.18 9.73
CA ASP A 242 -12.94 -8.21 8.96
C ASP A 242 -11.75 -7.81 9.85
N HIS A 243 -10.70 -8.61 9.81
CA HIS A 243 -9.58 -8.46 10.72
C HIS A 243 -8.24 -8.54 10.01
N ILE A 244 -7.25 -7.89 10.62
CA ILE A 244 -5.87 -7.95 10.16
C ILE A 244 -5.02 -8.45 11.31
N LEU A 245 -4.42 -9.61 11.11
CA LEU A 245 -3.50 -10.26 12.04
C LEU A 245 -2.07 -10.19 11.47
N ILE A 246 -1.09 -10.14 12.35
CA ILE A 246 0.33 -10.07 11.97
C ILE A 246 1.18 -10.75 13.02
N ASP A 247 2.31 -11.33 12.60
CA ASP A 247 3.36 -11.80 13.51
C ASP A 247 3.63 -10.80 14.63
N ARG A 248 3.56 -11.27 15.89
CA ARG A 248 3.76 -10.42 17.07
C ARG A 248 5.08 -9.66 17.02
N ARG A 249 6.16 -10.30 16.54
CA ARG A 249 7.48 -9.66 16.37
C ARG A 249 7.45 -8.47 15.40
N ARG A 250 6.55 -8.50 14.43
CA ARG A 250 6.47 -7.54 13.31
C ARG A 250 5.25 -6.61 13.43
N HIS A 251 4.46 -6.72 14.49
CA HIS A 251 3.21 -5.99 14.65
C HIS A 251 3.35 -4.45 14.59
N SER A 252 4.54 -3.91 14.86
CA SER A 252 4.84 -2.47 14.76
C SER A 252 5.04 -1.97 13.33
N SER A 253 5.11 -2.88 12.35
CA SER A 253 5.12 -2.53 10.93
C SER A 253 3.74 -2.11 10.44
N ILE A 254 2.64 -2.59 11.03
CA ILE A 254 1.31 -2.06 10.74
C ILE A 254 1.10 -0.79 11.56
N LEU A 255 0.93 0.33 10.85
CA LEU A 255 0.79 1.67 11.41
C LEU A 255 -0.66 2.07 11.63
N ASP A 256 -1.57 1.55 10.82
CA ASP A 256 -2.99 1.92 10.81
C ASP A 256 -3.82 0.77 10.24
N VAL A 257 -5.02 0.56 10.77
CA VAL A 257 -6.04 -0.37 10.24
C VAL A 257 -7.41 0.29 10.39
N ARG A 258 -8.08 0.61 9.29
CA ARG A 258 -9.34 1.34 9.31
C ARG A 258 -10.28 0.94 8.19
N SER A 259 -11.57 0.99 8.44
CA SER A 259 -12.60 0.92 7.41
C SER A 259 -12.60 2.18 6.56
N PHE A 260 -12.70 1.99 5.24
CA PHE A 260 -12.58 3.03 4.24
C PHE A 260 -13.90 3.26 3.52
N ARG A 261 -14.78 4.02 4.19
CA ARG A 261 -16.13 4.36 3.72
C ARG A 261 -16.23 5.07 2.36
N PRO A 262 -15.24 5.86 1.89
CA PRO A 262 -15.38 6.51 0.60
C PRO A 262 -15.31 5.56 -0.60
N ALA A 263 -14.80 4.33 -0.40
CA ALA A 263 -14.94 3.27 -1.40
C ALA A 263 -16.33 2.65 -1.24
N ASP A 264 -17.28 3.21 -1.98
CA ASP A 264 -18.65 2.72 -2.06
C ASP A 264 -18.75 1.77 -3.26
N CYS A 265 -18.96 0.49 -2.98
CA CYS A 265 -18.98 -0.58 -3.98
C CYS A 265 -20.29 -1.38 -3.94
N ASP A 266 -21.37 -0.80 -3.38
CA ASP A 266 -22.69 -1.44 -3.28
C ASP A 266 -22.64 -2.82 -2.59
N THR A 267 -21.90 -2.88 -1.49
CA THR A 267 -21.75 -4.06 -0.62
C THR A 267 -22.06 -3.65 0.82
N ASP A 268 -22.56 -4.61 1.60
CA ASP A 268 -22.74 -4.53 3.05
C ASP A 268 -21.40 -4.48 3.82
N HIS A 269 -20.27 -4.77 3.16
CA HIS A 269 -18.92 -4.62 3.71
C HIS A 269 -18.26 -3.29 3.31
N TYR A 270 -17.47 -2.72 4.24
CA TYR A 270 -16.54 -1.64 3.94
C TYR A 270 -15.14 -2.18 3.67
N LEU A 271 -14.49 -1.63 2.64
CA LEU A 271 -13.08 -1.88 2.39
C LEU A 271 -12.21 -1.58 3.62
N VAL A 272 -11.46 -2.56 4.11
CA VAL A 272 -10.51 -2.38 5.21
C VAL A 272 -9.13 -2.04 4.68
N LEU A 273 -8.58 -0.91 5.12
CA LEU A 273 -7.26 -0.44 4.72
C LEU A 273 -6.23 -0.63 5.84
N SER A 274 -5.12 -1.28 5.48
CA SER A 274 -3.93 -1.38 6.32
C SER A 274 -2.79 -0.51 5.80
N LYS A 275 -2.18 0.26 6.69
CA LYS A 275 -0.95 0.99 6.38
C LYS A 275 0.27 0.22 6.89
N VAL A 276 1.00 -0.41 5.98
CA VAL A 276 2.17 -1.22 6.30
C VAL A 276 3.47 -0.44 6.04
N ARG A 277 4.34 -0.36 7.06
CA ARG A 277 5.68 0.24 7.00
C ARG A 277 6.71 -0.79 6.55
N GLU A 278 6.53 -1.30 5.34
CA GLU A 278 7.49 -2.19 4.71
C GLU A 278 7.88 -1.69 3.33
N ARG A 279 9.05 -2.12 2.87
CA ARG A 279 9.55 -1.78 1.53
C ARG A 279 9.58 -3.04 0.70
N LEU A 280 8.87 -3.03 -0.41
CA LEU A 280 9.06 -4.02 -1.46
C LEU A 280 10.49 -3.94 -1.99
N ALA A 281 10.99 -5.05 -2.51
CA ALA A 281 12.36 -5.15 -2.96
C ALA A 281 12.70 -4.18 -4.08
N VAL A 282 11.68 -3.63 -4.76
CA VAL A 282 11.73 -2.70 -5.90
C VAL A 282 13.15 -2.68 -6.42
N GLY A 283 13.46 -3.72 -7.19
CA GLY A 283 14.60 -3.63 -8.07
C GLY A 283 14.43 -2.30 -8.78
N LYS A 284 15.52 -1.58 -9.01
CA LYS A 284 15.51 -0.72 -10.17
C LYS A 284 15.19 -1.68 -11.32
N GLN A 285 13.91 -1.87 -11.65
CA GLN A 285 13.59 -1.92 -13.04
C GLN A 285 14.41 -0.74 -13.57
N ALA A 286 15.26 -1.01 -14.55
CA ALA A 286 15.28 -0.06 -15.61
C ALA A 286 13.79 0.10 -15.97
N THR A 287 13.10 1.01 -15.25
CA THR A 287 12.30 1.96 -15.96
C THR A 287 13.25 2.27 -17.11
N HIS A 288 12.84 1.93 -18.32
CA HIS A 288 13.00 2.94 -19.33
C HIS A 288 12.69 4.20 -18.56
N ARG A 289 13.74 4.94 -18.17
CA ARG A 289 13.58 6.33 -17.87
C ARG A 289 12.96 6.72 -19.18
N VAL A 290 11.62 6.78 -19.19
CA VAL A 290 10.93 7.67 -20.08
C VAL A 290 11.65 8.93 -19.70
N HIS A 291 12.60 9.28 -20.54
CA HIS A 291 13.29 10.52 -20.42
C HIS A 291 12.12 11.47 -20.62
N MET A 292 11.49 11.86 -19.51
CA MET A 292 10.49 12.90 -19.53
C MET A 292 11.36 14.11 -19.81
N GLU A 293 11.51 14.35 -21.10
CA GLU A 293 12.11 15.52 -21.67
C GLU A 293 11.33 16.69 -21.07
N ARG A 294 11.93 17.30 -20.04
CA ARG A 294 11.31 18.40 -19.31
C ARG A 294 11.51 19.64 -20.13
N ILE A 295 10.42 20.18 -20.67
CA ILE A 295 10.40 21.46 -21.38
C ILE A 295 11.11 22.50 -20.51
N ASN A 296 12.04 23.25 -21.10
CA ASN A 296 12.82 24.25 -20.39
C ASN A 296 12.00 25.53 -20.17
N LEU A 297 11.10 25.48 -19.19
CA LEU A 297 10.22 26.60 -18.84
C LEU A 297 10.98 27.87 -18.40
N LYS A 298 12.30 27.81 -18.15
CA LYS A 298 13.08 29.02 -17.88
C LYS A 298 13.20 29.90 -19.11
N LYS A 299 13.31 29.32 -20.31
CA LYS A 299 13.35 30.08 -21.56
C LYS A 299 12.03 30.79 -21.87
N LEU A 300 10.90 30.31 -21.33
CA LEU A 300 9.62 31.06 -21.41
C LEU A 300 9.61 32.33 -20.54
N ASN A 301 10.52 32.44 -19.57
CA ASN A 301 10.71 33.67 -18.79
C ASN A 301 11.69 34.64 -19.48
N GLU A 302 12.35 34.21 -20.55
CA GLU A 302 13.21 35.05 -21.39
C GLU A 302 12.37 35.63 -22.54
N ALA A 303 12.60 36.89 -22.91
CA ALA A 303 11.80 37.57 -23.93
C ALA A 303 11.80 36.83 -25.28
N GLU A 304 12.96 36.31 -25.67
CA GLU A 304 13.15 35.56 -26.92
C GLU A 304 12.39 34.22 -26.92
N GLY A 305 12.49 33.43 -25.86
CA GLY A 305 11.81 32.14 -25.79
C GLY A 305 10.28 32.26 -25.65
N LYS A 306 9.79 33.36 -25.09
CA LYS A 306 8.36 33.70 -25.07
C LYS A 306 7.84 34.04 -26.47
N GLU A 307 8.59 34.85 -27.23
CA GLU A 307 8.22 35.25 -28.59
C GLU A 307 8.22 34.04 -29.54
N GLN A 308 9.27 33.22 -29.49
CA GLN A 308 9.36 32.00 -30.30
C GLN A 308 8.22 31.02 -30.01
N TYR A 309 7.85 30.85 -28.74
CA TYR A 309 6.70 30.00 -28.38
C TYR A 309 5.38 30.60 -28.87
N TYR A 310 5.21 31.92 -28.79
CA TYR A 310 4.01 32.61 -29.26
C TYR A 310 3.80 32.48 -30.76
N VAL A 311 4.87 32.63 -31.57
CA VAL A 311 4.79 32.43 -33.01
C VAL A 311 4.46 30.98 -33.34
N GLU A 312 5.14 30.02 -32.71
CA GLU A 312 4.97 28.59 -33.01
C GLU A 312 3.59 28.07 -32.62
N ILE A 313 3.06 28.49 -31.45
CA ILE A 313 1.70 28.13 -31.03
C ILE A 313 0.67 28.77 -31.98
N SER A 314 0.83 30.05 -32.33
CA SER A 314 -0.13 30.75 -33.19
C SER A 314 -0.22 30.13 -34.59
N ASN A 315 0.92 29.78 -35.19
CA ASN A 315 0.96 29.13 -36.50
C ASN A 315 0.25 27.77 -36.51
N ARG A 316 0.45 26.96 -35.45
CA ARG A 316 -0.18 25.63 -35.33
C ARG A 316 -1.68 25.69 -35.09
N PHE A 317 -2.16 26.67 -34.32
CA PHE A 317 -3.59 26.87 -34.11
C PHE A 317 -4.28 27.46 -35.35
N ALA A 318 -3.62 28.36 -36.10
CA ALA A 318 -4.12 28.83 -37.39
C ALA A 318 -4.24 27.69 -38.43
N ALA A 319 -3.32 26.72 -38.41
CA ALA A 319 -3.41 25.53 -39.25
C ALA A 319 -4.58 24.60 -38.86
N LEU A 320 -4.96 24.59 -37.58
CA LEU A 320 -6.09 23.79 -37.05
C LEU A 320 -7.46 24.37 -37.42
N GLU A 321 -7.60 25.69 -37.49
CA GLU A 321 -8.85 26.36 -37.88
C GLU A 321 -9.27 26.05 -39.33
N ASN A 322 -8.33 25.62 -40.18
CA ASN A 322 -8.58 25.27 -41.58
C ASN A 322 -9.01 23.80 -41.79
N LEU A 323 -9.16 23.01 -40.72
CA LEU A 323 -9.58 21.62 -40.80
C LEU A 323 -11.05 21.49 -40.38
N GLU A 324 -11.93 21.12 -41.31
CA GLU A 324 -13.29 20.67 -40.99
C GLU A 324 -13.19 19.30 -40.28
N ILE A 325 -13.35 19.29 -38.95
CA ILE A 325 -13.29 18.08 -38.14
C ILE A 325 -14.67 17.83 -37.52
N GLU A 326 -15.28 16.69 -37.86
CA GLU A 326 -16.41 16.10 -37.11
C GLU A 326 -16.03 15.94 -35.63
N VAL A 327 -16.84 16.52 -34.75
CA VAL A 327 -16.42 16.91 -33.39
C VAL A 327 -16.51 15.72 -32.41
N ASP A 328 -15.43 14.94 -32.31
CA ASP A 328 -15.13 14.15 -31.11
C ASP A 328 -14.33 15.01 -30.13
N VAL A 329 -14.95 15.36 -28.99
CA VAL A 329 -14.36 16.20 -27.94
C VAL A 329 -13.03 15.63 -27.41
N ASN A 330 -12.90 14.30 -27.30
CA ASN A 330 -11.67 13.68 -26.81
C ASN A 330 -10.54 13.83 -27.84
N LYS A 331 -10.85 13.61 -29.11
CA LYS A 331 -9.89 13.76 -30.22
C LYS A 331 -9.46 15.21 -30.41
N THR A 332 -10.38 16.15 -30.24
CA THR A 332 -10.10 17.60 -30.25
C THR A 332 -9.16 17.98 -29.11
N TRP A 333 -9.42 17.49 -27.89
CA TRP A 333 -8.55 17.73 -26.74
C TRP A 333 -7.14 17.15 -26.94
N GLU A 334 -7.03 15.93 -27.45
CA GLU A 334 -5.72 15.31 -27.75
C GLU A 334 -4.95 16.14 -28.78
N THR A 335 -5.62 16.60 -29.82
CA THR A 335 -5.02 17.43 -30.87
C THR A 335 -4.50 18.76 -30.31
N ILE A 336 -5.30 19.45 -29.48
CA ILE A 336 -4.90 20.70 -28.80
C ILE A 336 -3.68 20.45 -27.91
N ARG A 337 -3.73 19.37 -27.11
CA ARG A 337 -2.68 19.02 -26.16
C ARG A 337 -1.35 18.72 -26.86
N GLU A 338 -1.38 17.99 -27.97
CA GLU A 338 -0.16 17.65 -28.71
C GLU A 338 0.43 18.88 -29.42
N ASN A 339 -0.40 19.78 -29.96
CA ASN A 339 0.08 21.03 -30.53
C ASN A 339 0.78 21.92 -29.50
N ILE A 340 0.20 22.07 -28.31
CA ILE A 340 0.84 22.80 -27.19
C ILE A 340 2.21 22.19 -26.83
N LYS A 341 2.30 20.87 -26.73
CA LYS A 341 3.56 20.19 -26.40
C LYS A 341 4.61 20.34 -27.50
N MET A 342 4.22 20.23 -28.76
CA MET A 342 5.14 20.35 -29.89
C MET A 342 5.66 21.77 -30.03
N SER A 343 4.80 22.79 -29.90
CA SER A 343 5.24 24.19 -29.90
C SER A 343 6.26 24.46 -28.80
N ALA A 344 6.02 23.93 -27.59
CA ALA A 344 6.95 24.10 -26.48
C ALA A 344 8.25 23.33 -26.67
N LYS A 345 8.22 22.18 -27.36
CA LYS A 345 9.42 21.41 -27.70
C LYS A 345 10.29 22.18 -28.69
N GLU A 346 9.69 22.75 -29.73
CA GLU A 346 10.43 23.40 -30.82
C GLU A 346 10.95 24.79 -30.45
N SER A 347 10.21 25.55 -29.63
CA SER A 347 10.63 26.89 -29.22
C SER A 347 11.64 26.88 -28.07
N VAL A 348 11.31 26.20 -26.97
CA VAL A 348 12.10 26.31 -25.72
C VAL A 348 12.92 25.06 -25.41
N GLY A 349 12.72 23.96 -26.14
CA GLY A 349 13.51 22.75 -26.00
C GLY A 349 13.45 22.13 -24.60
N TYR A 350 14.40 21.25 -24.31
CA TYR A 350 14.43 20.47 -23.07
C TYR A 350 15.60 20.83 -22.17
N TYR A 351 15.47 20.49 -20.88
CA TYR A 351 16.59 20.56 -19.94
C TYR A 351 17.72 19.61 -20.34
N GLU A 352 18.93 20.14 -20.50
CA GLU A 352 20.13 19.33 -20.60
C GLU A 352 20.51 18.72 -19.23
N PRO A 353 20.79 17.40 -19.14
CA PRO A 353 21.21 16.80 -17.89
C PRO A 353 22.60 17.29 -17.47
N THR A 354 22.70 17.97 -16.32
CA THR A 354 23.99 18.30 -15.71
C THR A 354 24.71 17.01 -15.27
N LYS A 355 25.82 16.68 -15.94
CA LYS A 355 26.72 15.60 -15.51
C LYS A 355 27.41 16.01 -14.21
N HIS A 356 26.92 15.51 -13.07
CA HIS A 356 27.67 15.63 -11.81
C HIS A 356 29.00 14.88 -11.92
N LYS A 357 30.13 15.60 -11.93
CA LYS A 357 31.46 15.01 -11.70
C LYS A 357 31.51 14.48 -10.27
N SER A 358 31.53 13.16 -10.08
CA SER A 358 31.61 12.55 -8.75
C SER A 358 33.06 12.62 -8.23
N MET A 359 33.39 13.67 -7.48
CA MET A 359 34.74 13.82 -6.90
C MET A 359 34.96 13.05 -5.58
N MET A 360 33.98 12.27 -5.09
CA MET A 360 34.08 11.50 -3.84
C MET A 360 34.14 9.96 -4.00
N GLY A 361 34.17 9.43 -5.22
CA GLY A 361 34.17 7.98 -5.44
C GLY A 361 35.53 7.32 -5.24
N ALA A 362 36.60 7.95 -5.73
CA ALA A 362 37.91 7.31 -5.85
C ALA A 362 38.65 7.14 -4.52
N GLN A 363 38.54 8.11 -3.60
CA GLN A 363 39.19 8.03 -2.28
C GLN A 363 38.56 6.99 -1.35
N ILE A 364 37.22 6.86 -1.38
CA ILE A 364 36.49 5.90 -0.53
C ILE A 364 36.72 4.45 -1.00
N ILE A 365 36.88 4.23 -2.32
CA ILE A 365 37.18 2.90 -2.86
C ILE A 365 38.62 2.50 -2.53
N ARG A 366 39.59 3.43 -2.56
CA ARG A 366 40.97 3.16 -2.13
C ARG A 366 41.08 2.81 -0.65
N SER A 367 40.36 3.53 0.23
CA SER A 367 40.39 3.24 1.68
C SER A 367 39.77 1.90 2.05
N LYS A 368 38.70 1.47 1.35
CA LYS A 368 38.10 0.14 1.55
C LYS A 368 38.98 -1.00 1.05
N LYS A 369 39.68 -0.84 -0.09
CA LYS A 369 40.65 -1.84 -0.56
C LYS A 369 41.85 -1.99 0.38
N ALA A 370 42.38 -0.88 0.91
CA ALA A 370 43.46 -0.92 1.89
C ALA A 370 43.05 -1.60 3.21
N GLY A 371 41.82 -1.34 3.68
CA GLY A 371 41.28 -2.00 4.88
C GLY A 371 41.02 -3.50 4.71
N GLN A 372 40.60 -3.94 3.51
CA GLN A 372 40.44 -5.37 3.22
C GLN A 372 41.78 -6.10 3.09
N ILE A 373 42.80 -5.48 2.49
CA ILE A 373 44.14 -6.09 2.38
C ILE A 373 44.77 -6.21 3.78
N ALA A 374 44.63 -5.20 4.64
CA ALA A 374 45.17 -5.24 6.01
C ALA A 374 44.51 -6.31 6.91
N MET A 375 43.23 -6.66 6.67
CA MET A 375 42.57 -7.77 7.37
C MET A 375 43.05 -9.15 6.91
N VAL A 376 43.47 -9.28 5.65
CA VAL A 376 43.92 -10.56 5.08
C VAL A 376 45.39 -10.85 5.43
N THR A 377 46.22 -9.83 5.64
CA THR A 377 47.66 -10.00 5.92
C THR A 377 48.07 -9.90 7.39
N GLY A 378 47.11 -9.83 8.33
CA GLY A 378 47.39 -10.00 9.76
C GLY A 378 48.36 -9.00 10.41
N SER A 379 48.54 -7.79 9.86
CA SER A 379 49.48 -6.81 10.42
C SER A 379 48.78 -5.84 11.39
N LYS A 380 49.39 -5.65 12.57
CA LYS A 380 48.86 -4.87 13.70
C LYS A 380 48.68 -3.39 13.35
N ARG A 381 47.61 -2.82 13.92
CA ARG A 381 47.14 -1.42 13.86
C ARG A 381 48.25 -0.37 13.75
N VAL A 382 48.15 0.49 12.72
CA VAL A 382 48.76 1.83 12.72
C VAL A 382 47.82 2.78 13.48
N LYS A 383 48.31 3.42 14.54
CA LYS A 383 47.64 4.53 15.22
C LYS A 383 47.77 5.79 14.37
N TRP A 384 46.69 6.53 14.19
CA TRP A 384 46.71 7.89 13.65
C TRP A 384 46.53 8.86 14.82
N GLY A 385 47.46 9.81 14.93
CA GLY A 385 47.36 11.01 15.78
C GLY A 385 46.65 12.14 15.07
#